data_AF-A0A857VAF6-F1
#
_entry.id   AF-A0A857VAF6-F1
#
_cell.length_a   1.000
_cell.length_b   1.000
_cell.length_c   1.000
_cell.angle_alpha   90.00
_cell.angle_beta   90.00
_cell.angle_gamma   90.00
#
_symmetry.space_group_name_H-M   'P 1'
#
loop_
_entity.id
_entity.type
_entity.pdbx_description
1 polymer ?
#
loop_
_entity_poly.entity_id
_entity_poly.type
_entity_poly.pdbx_seq_one_letter_code
_entity_poly.pdbx_strand_id
1 'polypeptide(L)'
;MIKSANTSTFELPEAVALMNDYHLEKVKANSSMKSDIEAIIKDELITQSKPIGFSIKSQVGGASTLLNASKRTNFIYKVHNFNGNFNEVNNMGGSRKMRDRLQVIVEAGGVLEFSHVESAVFNRNMRVIDSIMPNILASMLVDYYSGRGVTMTQLCTLSGAKGLHGLGVAEISYKVKSFLRAVALGMAPSRKWDTRLSTYGGYIIVRDDGMLLCYHLYNDDDFRDYLFNNTKLDTPSTSRHDFGYLYEDGGELFLKLNLQVRFC
;
A
#
# COMPACT_ATOMS: atom_id res chain seq x y z
N MET A 1 9.54 -26.38 3.23
CA MET A 1 9.38 -25.87 4.61
C MET A 1 8.64 -24.55 4.68
N ILE A 2 9.13 -23.44 4.13
CA ILE A 2 8.48 -22.12 4.28
C ILE A 2 7.04 -22.10 3.74
N LYS A 3 6.79 -22.70 2.57
CA LYS A 3 5.44 -22.79 1.97
C LYS A 3 4.50 -23.78 2.69
N SER A 4 5.04 -24.68 3.50
CA SER A 4 4.32 -25.77 4.15
C SER A 4 4.15 -25.56 5.66
N ALA A 5 4.65 -24.45 6.20
CA ALA A 5 4.56 -24.12 7.63
C ALA A 5 3.18 -23.57 7.97
N ASN A 6 2.56 -24.11 9.03
CA ASN A 6 1.22 -23.70 9.50
C ASN A 6 1.24 -22.67 10.63
N THR A 7 2.42 -22.30 11.12
CA THR A 7 2.63 -21.35 12.22
C THR A 7 3.50 -20.17 11.76
N SER A 8 3.31 -19.00 12.36
CA SER A 8 4.09 -17.80 12.06
C SER A 8 5.55 -17.86 12.54
N THR A 9 5.87 -18.85 13.37
CA THR A 9 7.23 -19.16 13.84
C THR A 9 7.51 -20.64 13.59
N PHE A 10 8.66 -20.94 13.00
CA PHE A 10 9.12 -22.29 12.70
C PHE A 10 10.65 -22.34 12.76
N GLU A 11 11.20 -23.53 12.99
CA GLU A 11 12.64 -23.74 12.95
C GLU A 11 13.13 -23.90 11.51
N LEU A 12 14.30 -23.33 11.22
CA LEU A 12 14.97 -23.46 9.92
C LEU A 12 16.47 -23.70 10.14
N PRO A 13 16.88 -24.93 10.49
CA PRO A 13 18.28 -25.24 10.83
C PRO A 13 19.27 -24.88 9.71
N GLU A 14 18.87 -25.04 8.46
CA GLU A 14 19.66 -24.66 7.28
C GLU A 14 19.99 -23.15 7.26
N ALA A 15 19.09 -22.30 7.75
CA ALA A 15 19.35 -20.86 7.86
C ALA A 15 20.35 -20.54 8.96
N VAL A 16 20.41 -21.32 10.05
CA VAL A 16 21.40 -21.14 11.12
C VAL A 16 22.80 -21.45 10.61
N ALA A 17 22.96 -22.54 9.84
CA ALA A 17 24.23 -22.87 9.19
C ALA A 17 24.67 -21.72 8.26
N LEU A 18 23.77 -21.24 7.41
CA LEU A 18 24.04 -20.13 6.49
C LEU A 18 24.40 -18.84 7.23
N MET A 19 23.70 -18.52 8.32
CA MET A 19 24.01 -17.35 9.15
C MET A 19 25.41 -17.43 9.76
N ASN A 20 25.84 -18.61 10.22
CA ASN A 20 27.18 -18.80 10.74
C ASN A 20 28.25 -18.60 9.65
N ASP A 21 28.01 -19.14 8.45
CA ASP A 21 28.92 -19.00 7.30
C ASP A 21 29.09 -17.54 6.87
N TYR A 22 28.02 -16.74 6.97
CA TYR A 22 28.05 -15.30 6.66
C TYR A 22 28.34 -14.40 7.87
N HIS A 23 28.69 -14.97 9.02
CA HIS A 23 28.94 -14.24 10.28
C HIS A 23 27.79 -13.31 10.70
N LEU A 24 26.55 -13.74 10.47
CA LEU A 24 25.33 -13.02 10.82
C LEU A 24 24.88 -13.36 12.24
N GLU A 25 25.04 -12.42 13.17
CA GLU A 25 24.63 -12.62 14.57
C GLU A 25 23.13 -12.40 14.83
N LYS A 26 22.43 -11.72 13.90
CA LYS A 26 21.03 -11.32 14.06
C LYS A 26 20.23 -11.63 12.81
N VAL A 27 19.07 -12.27 13.01
CA VAL A 27 18.09 -12.54 11.94
C VAL A 27 17.40 -11.24 11.47
N LYS A 28 17.37 -10.20 12.31
CA LYS A 28 16.63 -8.96 12.04
C LYS A 28 17.47 -7.72 12.35
N ALA A 29 17.47 -6.77 11.41
CA ALA A 29 18.08 -5.46 11.58
C ALA A 29 17.35 -4.61 12.64
N ASN A 30 18.05 -3.61 13.18
CA ASN A 30 17.45 -2.64 14.09
C ASN A 30 16.37 -1.81 13.36
N SER A 31 15.29 -1.43 14.06
CA SER A 31 14.16 -0.70 13.46
C SER A 31 14.52 0.69 12.92
N SER A 32 15.69 1.21 13.30
CA SER A 32 16.26 2.47 12.80
C SER A 32 16.94 2.33 11.44
N MET A 33 17.33 1.13 11.03
CA MET A 33 17.96 0.89 9.72
C MET A 33 16.90 0.96 8.61
N LYS A 34 17.27 1.64 7.53
CA LYS A 34 16.38 1.99 6.42
C LYS A 34 16.48 1.00 5.24
N SER A 35 17.62 0.35 5.09
CA SER A 35 17.92 -0.69 4.09
C SER A 35 17.89 -2.08 4.73
N ASP A 36 17.47 -3.07 3.95
CA ASP A 36 17.48 -4.48 4.35
C ASP A 36 18.87 -5.09 4.14
N ILE A 37 19.57 -4.69 3.06
CA ILE A 37 20.99 -5.00 2.81
C ILE A 37 21.71 -3.77 2.24
N GLU A 38 23.04 -3.76 2.36
CA GLU A 38 23.91 -2.83 1.62
C GLU A 38 24.82 -3.62 0.71
N ALA A 39 24.95 -3.18 -0.55
CA ALA A 39 25.79 -3.85 -1.53
C ALA A 39 26.59 -2.83 -2.35
N ILE A 40 27.72 -3.29 -2.90
CA ILE A 40 28.51 -2.53 -3.87
C ILE A 40 28.17 -3.07 -5.26
N ILE A 41 27.58 -2.25 -6.12
CA ILE A 41 27.34 -2.64 -7.51
C ILE A 41 28.61 -2.37 -8.32
N LYS A 42 29.06 -3.41 -9.02
CA LYS A 42 30.09 -3.32 -10.04
C LYS A 42 29.48 -3.77 -11.36
N ASP A 43 29.39 -2.86 -12.31
CA ASP A 43 28.96 -3.11 -13.67
C ASP A 43 29.99 -2.47 -14.62
N GLU A 44 30.06 -2.95 -15.86
CA GLU A 44 30.92 -2.39 -16.91
C GLU A 44 30.61 -0.91 -17.16
N LEU A 45 29.36 -0.50 -16.93
CA LEU A 45 28.89 0.88 -17.07
C LEU A 45 29.07 1.72 -15.79
N ILE A 46 29.11 1.09 -14.61
CA ILE A 46 29.07 1.78 -13.31
C ILE A 46 30.04 1.13 -12.34
N THR A 47 31.05 1.89 -11.93
CA THR A 47 31.87 1.53 -10.77
C THR A 47 31.39 2.32 -9.55
N GLN A 48 30.49 1.74 -8.76
CA GLN A 48 30.06 2.34 -7.51
C GLN A 48 31.06 1.97 -6.42
N SER A 49 31.70 2.96 -5.78
CA SER A 49 32.76 2.71 -4.79
C SER A 49 32.25 2.67 -3.35
N LYS A 50 31.01 3.13 -3.11
CA LYS A 50 30.38 3.14 -1.78
C LYS A 50 29.21 2.15 -1.74
N PRO A 51 29.03 1.40 -0.64
CA PRO A 51 27.85 0.57 -0.44
C PRO A 51 26.57 1.40 -0.56
N ILE A 52 25.57 0.80 -1.20
CA ILE A 52 24.24 1.38 -1.38
C ILE A 52 23.19 0.43 -0.80
N GLY A 53 22.19 1.02 -0.13
CA GLY A 53 21.14 0.27 0.55
C GLY A 53 20.03 -0.20 -0.39
N PHE A 54 19.66 -1.47 -0.30
CA PHE A 54 18.52 -2.07 -0.99
C PHE A 54 17.41 -2.43 0.00
N SER A 55 16.16 -2.35 -0.45
CA SER A 55 15.05 -3.02 0.24
C SER A 55 14.79 -4.39 -0.38
N ILE A 56 14.47 -5.38 0.43
CA ILE A 56 14.13 -6.74 0.00
C ILE A 56 12.66 -7.01 0.35
N LYS A 57 11.88 -7.49 -0.62
CA LYS A 57 10.57 -8.11 -0.37
C LYS A 57 10.53 -9.52 -0.90
N SER A 58 10.07 -10.43 -0.05
CA SER A 58 9.81 -11.80 -0.44
C SER A 58 8.32 -12.02 -0.71
N GLN A 59 8.03 -12.72 -1.80
CA GLN A 59 6.73 -13.28 -2.15
C GLN A 59 6.66 -14.78 -1.81
N VAL A 60 7.74 -15.37 -1.29
CA VAL A 60 7.76 -16.75 -0.82
C VAL A 60 6.90 -16.87 0.43
N GLY A 61 5.89 -17.75 0.39
CA GLY A 61 4.96 -17.98 1.50
C GLY A 61 3.73 -17.06 1.48
N GLY A 62 3.61 -16.15 0.51
CA GLY A 62 2.39 -15.37 0.27
C GLY A 62 2.66 -13.96 -0.26
N ALA A 63 1.60 -13.31 -0.74
CA ALA A 63 1.66 -11.94 -1.24
C ALA A 63 2.15 -10.97 -0.15
N SER A 64 3.32 -10.35 -0.38
CA SER A 64 3.86 -9.33 0.51
C SER A 64 3.06 -8.03 0.41
N THR A 65 3.18 -7.22 1.46
CA THR A 65 2.49 -5.93 1.54
C THR A 65 3.48 -4.82 1.17
N LEU A 66 3.12 -4.02 0.16
CA LEU A 66 3.88 -2.83 -0.22
C LEU A 66 3.59 -1.69 0.76
N LEU A 67 2.31 -1.44 1.04
CA LEU A 67 1.85 -0.46 2.02
C LEU A 67 0.96 -1.13 3.07
N ASN A 68 1.46 -1.17 4.32
CA ASN A 68 0.73 -1.79 5.42
C ASN A 68 -0.45 -0.95 5.90
N ALA A 69 -1.55 -1.63 6.19
CA ALA A 69 -2.71 -1.05 6.83
C ALA A 69 -2.40 -0.54 8.24
N SER A 70 -2.94 0.62 8.58
CA SER A 70 -2.95 1.17 9.93
C SER A 70 -4.05 2.23 10.06
N LYS A 71 -4.36 2.70 11.27
CA LYS A 71 -5.22 3.89 11.42
C LYS A 71 -4.70 5.10 10.61
N ARG A 72 -3.38 5.18 10.40
CA ARG A 72 -2.75 6.26 9.63
C ARG A 72 -3.04 6.19 8.12
N THR A 73 -3.52 5.06 7.62
CA THR A 73 -3.90 4.87 6.21
C THR A 73 -5.41 4.89 6.00
N ASN A 74 -6.17 5.39 6.98
CA ASN A 74 -7.61 5.63 6.83
C ASN A 74 -7.89 6.92 6.07
N PHE A 75 -8.88 6.84 5.19
CA PHE A 75 -9.48 7.93 4.44
C PHE A 75 -10.89 8.15 4.99
N ILE A 76 -11.19 9.38 5.36
CA ILE A 76 -12.45 9.78 5.97
C ILE A 76 -13.34 10.38 4.88
N TYR A 77 -14.57 9.88 4.83
CA TYR A 77 -15.61 10.32 3.92
C TYR A 77 -16.76 10.85 4.73
N LYS A 78 -17.27 12.03 4.36
CA LYS A 78 -18.57 12.51 4.82
C LYS A 78 -19.65 11.78 4.04
N VAL A 79 -20.75 11.45 4.70
CA VAL A 79 -21.87 10.74 4.10
C VAL A 79 -23.06 11.69 4.08
N HIS A 80 -23.39 12.19 2.89
CA HIS A 80 -24.52 13.10 2.68
C HIS A 80 -25.79 12.34 2.35
N ASN A 81 -26.96 12.93 2.64
CA ASN A 81 -28.27 12.45 2.19
C ASN A 81 -28.61 11.00 2.57
N PHE A 82 -27.95 10.45 3.59
CA PHE A 82 -28.23 9.09 4.05
C PHE A 82 -29.50 9.07 4.90
N ASN A 83 -30.53 8.39 4.40
CA ASN A 83 -31.83 8.26 5.08
C ASN A 83 -32.04 6.89 5.72
N GLY A 84 -30.95 6.14 5.96
CA GLY A 84 -30.98 4.80 6.56
C GLY A 84 -30.65 4.80 8.05
N ASN A 85 -30.70 3.61 8.65
CA ASN A 85 -30.28 3.40 10.03
C ASN A 85 -28.80 2.98 10.09
N PHE A 86 -27.94 3.84 10.63
CA PHE A 86 -26.50 3.55 10.64
C PHE A 86 -26.13 2.36 11.55
N ASN A 87 -26.93 2.04 12.58
CA ASN A 87 -26.71 0.86 13.43
C ASN A 87 -26.93 -0.44 12.66
N GLU A 88 -27.95 -0.50 11.81
CA GLU A 88 -28.19 -1.64 10.92
C GLU A 88 -27.01 -1.82 9.96
N VAL A 89 -26.51 -0.71 9.40
CA VAL A 89 -25.32 -0.74 8.53
C VAL A 89 -24.10 -1.28 9.28
N ASN A 90 -23.85 -0.78 10.48
CA ASN A 90 -22.69 -1.16 11.29
C ASN A 90 -22.72 -2.62 11.77
N ASN A 91 -23.91 -3.20 11.92
CA ASN A 91 -24.09 -4.59 12.35
C ASN A 91 -23.92 -5.61 11.22
N MET A 92 -23.81 -5.18 9.95
CA MET A 92 -23.57 -6.10 8.84
C MET A 92 -22.23 -6.83 8.97
N GLY A 93 -22.26 -8.17 8.94
CA GLY A 93 -21.12 -9.05 9.10
C GLY A 93 -20.70 -9.78 7.81
N GLY A 94 -19.76 -10.71 7.93
CA GLY A 94 -19.30 -11.55 6.82
C GLY A 94 -18.12 -10.98 6.02
N SER A 95 -17.64 -11.78 5.07
CA SER A 95 -16.46 -11.45 4.24
C SER A 95 -16.70 -10.28 3.27
N ARG A 96 -17.97 -10.03 2.90
CA ARG A 96 -18.37 -8.96 1.97
C ARG A 96 -18.93 -7.72 2.66
N LYS A 97 -18.88 -7.67 3.99
CA LYS A 97 -19.52 -6.63 4.81
C LYS A 97 -19.23 -5.20 4.34
N MET A 98 -18.02 -4.92 3.89
CA MET A 98 -17.67 -3.57 3.43
C MET A 98 -18.42 -3.17 2.17
N ARG A 99 -18.55 -4.10 1.23
CA ARG A 99 -19.30 -3.89 0.00
C ARG A 99 -20.79 -3.75 0.29
N ASP A 100 -21.32 -4.65 1.13
CA ASP A 100 -22.73 -4.66 1.48
C ASP A 100 -23.11 -3.36 2.24
N ARG A 101 -22.24 -2.88 3.14
CA ARG A 101 -22.39 -1.57 3.81
C ARG A 101 -22.44 -0.41 2.84
N LEU A 102 -21.51 -0.33 1.89
CA LEU A 102 -21.50 0.74 0.89
C LEU A 102 -22.73 0.69 -0.02
N GLN A 103 -23.18 -0.50 -0.38
CA GLN A 103 -24.38 -0.68 -1.18
C GLN A 103 -25.62 -0.13 -0.47
N VAL A 104 -25.85 -0.52 0.80
CA VAL A 104 -26.98 -0.03 1.59
C VAL A 104 -26.91 1.49 1.80
N ILE A 105 -25.71 2.05 2.00
CA ILE A 105 -25.54 3.51 2.10
C ILE A 105 -26.06 4.18 0.83
N VAL A 106 -25.66 3.71 -0.35
CA VAL A 106 -26.08 4.28 -1.64
C VAL A 106 -27.57 4.06 -1.89
N GLU A 107 -28.10 2.87 -1.62
CA GLU A 107 -29.54 2.54 -1.76
C GLU A 107 -30.43 3.42 -0.87
N ALA A 108 -29.92 3.83 0.30
CA ALA A 108 -30.58 4.76 1.20
C ALA A 108 -30.40 6.26 0.81
N GLY A 109 -29.87 6.54 -0.39
CA GLY A 109 -29.62 7.89 -0.91
C GLY A 109 -28.28 8.51 -0.47
N GLY A 110 -27.48 7.75 0.29
CA GLY A 110 -26.20 8.20 0.82
C GLY A 110 -25.14 8.44 -0.26
N VAL A 111 -24.42 9.56 -0.16
CA VAL A 111 -23.32 9.91 -1.05
C VAL A 111 -22.05 10.11 -0.24
N LEU A 112 -21.00 9.36 -0.59
CA LEU A 112 -19.68 9.52 0.02
C LEU A 112 -18.93 10.67 -0.64
N GLU A 113 -18.60 11.69 0.14
CA GLU A 113 -17.68 12.76 -0.23
C GLU A 113 -16.37 12.58 0.52
N PHE A 114 -15.24 12.51 -0.19
CA PHE A 114 -13.93 12.45 0.45
C PHE A 114 -13.65 13.74 1.22
N SER A 115 -13.41 13.63 2.53
CA SER A 115 -13.10 14.76 3.40
C SER A 115 -11.60 14.94 3.56
N HIS A 116 -10.92 13.95 4.17
CA HIS A 116 -9.49 14.02 4.44
C HIS A 116 -8.91 12.65 4.80
N VAL A 117 -7.59 12.58 4.87
CA VAL A 117 -6.85 11.40 5.37
C VAL A 117 -6.66 11.57 6.87
N GLU A 118 -6.92 10.51 7.65
CA GLU A 118 -6.87 10.56 9.12
C GLU A 118 -5.48 10.97 9.64
N SER A 119 -4.41 10.54 8.98
CA SER A 119 -3.04 10.99 9.29
C SER A 119 -2.65 12.23 8.50
N ALA A 120 -2.49 13.36 9.18
CA ALA A 120 -1.92 14.58 8.60
C ALA A 120 -0.51 14.37 8.02
N VAL A 121 0.29 13.48 8.63
CA VAL A 121 1.64 13.13 8.13
C VAL A 121 1.54 12.38 6.81
N PHE A 122 0.65 11.39 6.71
CA PHE A 122 0.48 10.63 5.48
C PHE A 122 -0.12 11.50 4.38
N ASN A 123 -1.10 12.34 4.70
CA ASN A 123 -1.63 13.36 3.80
C ASN A 123 -0.52 14.25 3.23
N ARG A 124 0.34 14.80 4.10
CA ARG A 124 1.50 15.59 3.67
C ARG A 124 2.40 14.79 2.74
N ASN A 125 2.75 13.57 3.10
CA ASN A 125 3.67 12.74 2.31
C ASN A 125 3.11 12.46 0.91
N MET A 126 1.81 12.18 0.80
CA MET A 126 1.14 12.02 -0.49
C MET A 126 1.16 13.31 -1.30
N ARG A 127 0.86 14.46 -0.66
CA ARG A 127 0.87 15.78 -1.32
C ARG A 127 2.26 16.23 -1.79
N VAL A 128 3.32 15.76 -1.15
CA VAL A 128 4.70 15.97 -1.60
C VAL A 128 4.99 15.21 -2.90
N ILE A 129 4.39 14.03 -3.10
CA ILE A 129 4.50 13.27 -4.34
C ILE A 129 3.66 13.96 -5.42
N ASP A 130 2.39 14.22 -5.10
CA ASP A 130 1.46 14.92 -5.97
C ASP A 130 0.33 15.53 -5.14
N SER A 131 0.02 16.81 -5.38
CA SER A 131 -0.96 17.57 -4.58
C SER A 131 -2.36 16.96 -4.57
N ILE A 132 -2.77 16.24 -5.61
CA ILE A 132 -4.09 15.58 -5.71
C ILE A 132 -4.04 14.08 -5.41
N MET A 133 -2.88 13.54 -5.01
CA MET A 133 -2.72 12.11 -4.69
C MET A 133 -3.76 11.59 -3.69
N PRO A 134 -4.10 12.30 -2.58
CA PRO A 134 -5.14 11.85 -1.67
C PRO A 134 -6.50 11.66 -2.36
N ASN A 135 -6.89 12.56 -3.26
CA ASN A 135 -8.16 12.49 -3.99
C ASN A 135 -8.20 11.29 -4.96
N ILE A 136 -7.09 11.04 -5.66
CA ILE A 136 -6.97 9.88 -6.55
C ILE A 136 -7.16 8.59 -5.76
N LEU A 137 -6.42 8.41 -4.66
CA LEU A 137 -6.52 7.20 -3.83
C LEU A 137 -7.89 7.09 -3.15
N ALA A 138 -8.49 8.21 -2.75
CA ALA A 138 -9.84 8.22 -2.19
C ALA A 138 -10.89 7.72 -3.19
N SER A 139 -10.79 8.13 -4.47
CA SER A 139 -11.66 7.62 -5.55
C SER A 139 -11.47 6.12 -5.76
N MET A 140 -10.21 5.66 -5.81
CA MET A 140 -9.88 4.24 -5.98
C MET A 140 -10.39 3.39 -4.82
N LEU A 141 -10.34 3.88 -3.58
CA LEU A 141 -10.85 3.16 -2.42
C LEU A 141 -12.37 2.94 -2.50
N VAL A 142 -13.13 3.95 -2.92
CA VAL A 142 -14.57 3.79 -3.14
C VAL A 142 -14.83 2.72 -4.21
N ASP A 143 -14.10 2.75 -5.32
CA ASP A 143 -14.22 1.71 -6.37
C ASP A 143 -13.92 0.31 -5.84
N TYR A 144 -12.84 0.18 -5.08
CA TYR A 144 -12.42 -1.09 -4.50
C TYR A 144 -13.43 -1.66 -3.52
N TYR A 145 -13.84 -0.87 -2.52
CA TYR A 145 -14.77 -1.35 -1.51
C TYR A 145 -16.18 -1.56 -2.07
N SER A 146 -16.56 -0.88 -3.15
CA SER A 146 -17.78 -1.19 -3.93
C SER A 146 -17.65 -2.42 -4.83
N GLY A 147 -16.47 -3.04 -4.92
CA GLY A 147 -16.24 -4.27 -5.70
C GLY A 147 -16.07 -4.04 -7.20
N ARG A 148 -15.73 -2.83 -7.65
CA ARG A 148 -15.58 -2.47 -9.08
C ARG A 148 -14.21 -2.81 -9.66
N GLY A 149 -13.17 -2.88 -8.83
CA GLY A 149 -11.81 -3.19 -9.27
C GLY A 149 -10.90 -3.52 -8.08
N VAL A 150 -9.84 -4.27 -8.32
CA VAL A 150 -8.94 -4.74 -7.26
C VAL A 150 -7.48 -4.39 -7.56
N THR A 151 -7.05 -4.53 -8.81
CA THR A 151 -5.67 -4.19 -9.23
C THR A 151 -5.49 -2.69 -9.41
N MET A 152 -4.26 -2.19 -9.26
CA MET A 152 -3.95 -0.78 -9.51
C MET A 152 -4.34 -0.33 -10.93
N THR A 153 -4.12 -1.21 -11.92
CA THR A 153 -4.50 -0.98 -13.32
C THR A 153 -6.00 -0.75 -13.48
N GLN A 154 -6.84 -1.64 -12.95
CA GLN A 154 -8.30 -1.51 -13.00
C GLN A 154 -8.78 -0.23 -12.31
N LEU A 155 -8.26 0.05 -11.12
CA LEU A 155 -8.66 1.19 -10.31
C LEU A 155 -8.25 2.54 -10.94
N CYS A 156 -7.11 2.59 -11.65
CA CYS A 156 -6.71 3.76 -12.42
C CYS A 156 -7.60 3.98 -13.64
N THR A 157 -7.98 2.91 -14.35
CA THR A 157 -8.94 3.00 -15.46
C THR A 157 -10.28 3.57 -14.98
N LEU A 158 -10.81 3.06 -13.88
CA LEU A 158 -12.07 3.55 -13.28
C LEU A 158 -11.96 5.02 -12.84
N SER A 159 -10.84 5.40 -12.23
CA SER A 159 -10.63 6.79 -11.79
C SER A 159 -10.46 7.74 -12.98
N GLY A 160 -9.79 7.31 -14.05
CA GLY A 160 -9.61 8.12 -15.27
C GLY A 160 -10.92 8.29 -16.04
N ALA A 161 -11.77 7.27 -16.09
CA ALA A 161 -13.09 7.36 -16.70
C ALA A 161 -14.02 8.38 -16.02
N LYS A 162 -13.79 8.68 -14.73
CA LYS A 162 -14.51 9.73 -13.99
C LYS A 162 -14.04 11.15 -14.32
N GLY A 163 -12.94 11.31 -15.05
CA GLY A 163 -12.36 12.62 -15.32
C GLY A 163 -11.96 13.38 -14.06
N LEU A 164 -11.47 12.66 -13.03
CA LEU A 164 -11.14 13.25 -11.74
C LEU A 164 -10.10 14.37 -11.92
N HIS A 165 -10.47 15.61 -11.58
CA HIS A 165 -9.65 16.82 -11.84
C HIS A 165 -9.26 17.00 -13.32
N GLY A 166 -10.09 16.53 -14.26
CA GLY A 166 -9.80 16.60 -15.69
C GLY A 166 -8.71 15.64 -16.17
N LEU A 167 -8.31 14.67 -15.35
CA LEU A 167 -7.26 13.71 -15.68
C LEU A 167 -7.82 12.44 -16.30
N GLY A 168 -7.14 11.95 -17.33
CA GLY A 168 -7.40 10.67 -17.96
C GLY A 168 -6.68 9.52 -17.27
N VAL A 169 -6.81 8.33 -17.86
CA VAL A 169 -6.21 7.10 -17.34
C VAL A 169 -4.69 7.19 -17.33
N ALA A 170 -4.08 7.82 -18.33
CA ALA A 170 -2.63 7.93 -18.47
C ALA A 170 -2.01 8.80 -17.34
N GLU A 171 -2.59 9.98 -17.10
CA GLU A 171 -2.10 10.90 -16.07
C GLU A 171 -2.30 10.32 -14.67
N ILE A 172 -3.44 9.69 -14.40
CA ILE A 172 -3.69 9.01 -13.13
C ILE A 172 -2.72 7.85 -12.93
N SER A 173 -2.49 7.03 -13.96
CA SER A 173 -1.56 5.90 -13.88
C SER A 173 -0.14 6.37 -13.56
N TYR A 174 0.34 7.44 -14.19
CA TYR A 174 1.65 8.02 -13.88
C TYR A 174 1.77 8.49 -12.42
N LYS A 175 0.73 9.16 -11.91
CA LYS A 175 0.70 9.63 -10.51
C LYS A 175 0.71 8.44 -9.55
N VAL A 176 -0.12 7.42 -9.78
CA VAL A 176 -0.17 6.21 -8.93
C VAL A 176 1.15 5.45 -8.98
N LYS A 177 1.77 5.29 -10.16
CA LYS A 177 3.14 4.73 -10.30
C LYS A 177 4.15 5.47 -9.42
N SER A 178 4.10 6.80 -9.43
CA SER A 178 4.98 7.64 -8.61
C SER A 178 4.74 7.45 -7.11
N PHE A 179 3.49 7.28 -6.69
CA PHE A 179 3.12 6.95 -5.31
C PHE A 179 3.65 5.58 -4.88
N LEU A 180 3.41 4.53 -5.69
CA LEU A 180 3.88 3.17 -5.40
C LEU A 180 5.40 3.12 -5.26
N ARG A 181 6.11 3.79 -6.16
CA ARG A 181 7.56 3.94 -6.09
C ARG A 181 8.02 4.62 -4.81
N ALA A 182 7.39 5.73 -4.43
CA ALA A 182 7.73 6.44 -3.20
C ALA A 182 7.56 5.55 -1.96
N VAL A 183 6.46 4.78 -1.88
CA VAL A 183 6.26 3.78 -0.83
C VAL A 183 7.36 2.73 -0.84
N ALA A 184 7.67 2.17 -2.02
CA ALA A 184 8.69 1.12 -2.16
C ALA A 184 10.08 1.58 -1.71
N LEU A 185 10.42 2.84 -1.94
CA LEU A 185 11.74 3.42 -1.66
C LEU A 185 11.80 4.25 -0.36
N GLY A 186 10.84 4.06 0.55
CA GLY A 186 10.98 4.47 1.95
C GLY A 186 9.94 5.44 2.51
N MET A 187 8.99 5.92 1.69
CA MET A 187 7.87 6.70 2.20
C MET A 187 7.01 5.83 3.11
N ALA A 188 6.72 6.34 4.31
CA ALA A 188 5.90 5.65 5.29
C ALA A 188 4.81 6.57 5.85
N PRO A 189 3.60 6.06 6.17
CA PRO A 189 2.52 6.86 6.76
C PRO A 189 2.82 7.44 8.15
N SER A 190 3.81 6.89 8.87
CA SER A 190 4.09 7.18 10.28
C SER A 190 5.06 8.33 10.53
N ARG A 191 5.84 8.75 9.52
CA ARG A 191 6.89 9.77 9.66
C ARG A 191 6.88 10.71 8.47
N LYS A 192 7.21 11.98 8.71
CA LYS A 192 7.36 12.95 7.63
C LYS A 192 8.43 12.43 6.66
N TRP A 193 8.08 12.37 5.38
CA TRP A 193 9.01 11.99 4.34
C TRP A 193 9.77 13.24 3.88
N ASP A 194 11.09 13.12 3.87
CA ASP A 194 12.07 14.17 3.54
C ASP A 194 12.48 14.14 2.07
N THR A 195 11.70 13.43 1.23
CA THR A 195 11.93 13.17 -0.20
C THR A 195 13.23 12.45 -0.52
N ARG A 196 14.01 12.07 0.49
CA ARG A 196 15.22 11.27 0.30
C ARG A 196 14.84 9.81 0.24
N LEU A 197 15.45 9.11 -0.70
CA LEU A 197 15.27 7.67 -0.82
C LEU A 197 15.95 7.01 0.38
N SER A 198 15.24 6.10 1.05
CA SER A 198 15.83 5.33 2.14
C SER A 198 16.79 4.27 1.61
N THR A 199 16.65 3.90 0.34
CA THR A 199 17.37 2.84 -0.36
C THR A 199 17.81 3.34 -1.73
N TYR A 200 18.95 4.04 -1.76
CA TYR A 200 19.57 4.48 -3.01
C TYR A 200 20.10 3.32 -3.88
N GLY A 201 20.25 2.13 -3.31
CA GLY A 201 20.63 0.95 -4.07
C GLY A 201 19.48 0.38 -4.89
N GLY A 202 18.24 0.51 -4.42
CA GLY A 202 17.05 0.08 -5.14
C GLY A 202 16.27 -1.00 -4.38
N TYR A 203 15.65 -1.91 -5.13
CA TYR A 203 14.65 -2.83 -4.62
C TYR A 203 14.88 -4.24 -5.16
N ILE A 204 14.96 -5.23 -4.28
CA ILE A 204 15.10 -6.65 -4.62
C ILE A 204 13.79 -7.37 -4.28
N ILE A 205 13.28 -8.11 -5.25
CA ILE A 205 12.08 -8.92 -5.10
C ILE A 205 12.47 -10.38 -5.22
N VAL A 206 12.20 -11.13 -4.15
CA VAL A 206 12.28 -12.59 -4.16
C VAL A 206 10.91 -13.10 -4.56
N ARG A 207 10.79 -13.62 -5.78
CA ARG A 207 9.56 -14.19 -6.31
C ARG A 207 9.21 -15.49 -5.59
N ASP A 208 7.98 -15.95 -5.76
CA ASP A 208 7.47 -17.19 -5.17
C ASP A 208 8.17 -18.46 -5.69
N ASP A 209 8.70 -18.41 -6.91
CA ASP A 209 9.57 -19.42 -7.54
C ASP A 209 11.04 -19.35 -7.09
N GLY A 210 11.40 -18.37 -6.24
CA GLY A 210 12.75 -18.16 -5.74
C GLY A 210 13.64 -17.32 -6.66
N MET A 211 13.15 -16.87 -7.83
CA MET A 211 13.90 -15.96 -8.68
C MET A 211 14.06 -14.58 -8.02
N LEU A 212 15.24 -13.99 -8.19
CA LEU A 212 15.56 -12.64 -7.72
C LEU A 212 15.42 -11.64 -8.85
N LEU A 213 14.66 -10.57 -8.60
CA LEU A 213 14.54 -9.43 -9.48
C LEU A 213 15.10 -8.20 -8.77
N CYS A 214 16.17 -7.63 -9.31
CA CYS A 214 16.84 -6.48 -8.75
C CYS A 214 16.55 -5.24 -9.61
N TYR A 215 15.85 -4.27 -9.03
CA TYR A 215 15.63 -2.96 -9.64
C TYR A 215 16.60 -1.96 -9.03
N HIS A 216 17.54 -1.49 -9.83
CA HIS A 216 18.39 -0.35 -9.49
C HIS A 216 17.73 0.96 -9.99
N LEU A 217 18.14 2.10 -9.43
CA LEU A 217 17.58 3.43 -9.70
C LEU A 217 17.55 3.82 -11.20
N TYR A 218 18.38 3.19 -12.04
CA TYR A 218 18.43 3.45 -13.48
C TYR A 218 17.27 2.81 -14.26
N ASN A 219 16.61 1.79 -13.71
CA ASN A 219 15.46 1.12 -14.33
C ASN A 219 14.15 1.65 -13.73
N ASP A 220 14.05 2.97 -13.60
CA ASP A 220 12.98 3.62 -12.84
C ASP A 220 11.60 3.37 -13.45
N ASP A 221 11.51 3.41 -14.79
CA ASP A 221 10.27 3.17 -15.52
C ASP A 221 9.84 1.70 -15.40
N ASP A 222 10.75 0.76 -15.64
CA ASP A 222 10.47 -0.68 -15.48
C ASP A 222 10.06 -1.02 -14.05
N PHE A 223 10.68 -0.38 -13.05
CA PHE A 223 10.35 -0.57 -11.65
C PHE A 223 8.95 -0.05 -11.33
N ARG A 224 8.61 1.15 -11.79
CA ARG A 224 7.26 1.73 -11.64
C ARG A 224 6.21 0.85 -12.31
N ASP A 225 6.50 0.37 -13.50
CA ASP A 225 5.61 -0.49 -14.29
C ASP A 225 5.41 -1.84 -13.61
N TYR A 226 6.49 -2.43 -13.10
CA TYR A 226 6.39 -3.64 -12.30
C TYR A 226 5.48 -3.45 -11.09
N LEU A 227 5.72 -2.40 -10.27
CA LEU A 227 4.89 -2.13 -9.09
C LEU A 227 3.43 -1.94 -9.48
N PHE A 228 3.17 -1.18 -10.55
CA PHE A 228 1.82 -0.89 -11.02
C PHE A 228 1.07 -2.13 -11.52
N ASN A 229 1.75 -2.99 -12.27
CA ASN A 229 1.15 -4.19 -12.85
C ASN A 229 0.99 -5.33 -11.84
N ASN A 230 1.79 -5.32 -10.77
CA ASN A 230 1.85 -6.42 -9.79
C ASN A 230 1.32 -6.02 -8.41
N THR A 231 0.55 -4.94 -8.28
CA THR A 231 -0.07 -4.57 -7.00
C THR A 231 -1.59 -4.37 -7.07
N LYS A 232 -2.22 -4.58 -5.93
CA LYS A 232 -3.67 -4.52 -5.71
C LYS A 232 -4.01 -3.93 -4.36
N LEU A 233 -5.26 -3.48 -4.21
CA LEU A 233 -5.82 -3.16 -2.90
C LEU A 233 -6.30 -4.43 -2.20
N ASP A 234 -6.19 -4.42 -0.87
CA ASP A 234 -6.66 -5.50 0.00
C ASP A 234 -7.47 -4.93 1.17
N THR A 235 -8.34 -5.75 1.77
CA THR A 235 -9.19 -5.35 2.90
C THR A 235 -8.56 -5.89 4.18
N PRO A 236 -7.94 -5.04 5.01
CA PRO A 236 -7.37 -5.47 6.27
C PRO A 236 -8.46 -5.65 7.34
N SER A 237 -8.05 -6.08 8.54
CA SER A 237 -8.97 -6.21 9.68
C SER A 237 -9.57 -4.84 10.05
N THR A 238 -10.89 -4.71 9.89
CA THR A 238 -11.65 -3.50 10.25
C THR A 238 -11.52 -3.15 11.73
N SER A 239 -11.49 -4.14 12.62
CA SER A 239 -11.35 -3.90 14.06
C SER A 239 -9.93 -3.49 14.44
N ARG A 240 -8.91 -4.09 13.84
CA ARG A 240 -7.50 -3.74 14.11
C ARG A 240 -7.16 -2.32 13.67
N HIS A 241 -7.76 -1.85 12.58
CA HIS A 241 -7.44 -0.56 11.97
C HIS A 241 -8.55 0.48 12.07
N ASP A 242 -9.63 0.16 12.78
CA ASP A 242 -10.67 1.09 13.21
C ASP A 242 -11.30 1.84 12.02
N PHE A 243 -11.85 1.05 11.09
CA PHE A 243 -12.51 1.57 9.88
C PHE A 243 -13.70 0.72 9.45
N GLY A 244 -14.48 1.24 8.51
CA GLY A 244 -15.53 0.52 7.82
C GLY A 244 -16.91 0.58 8.48
N TYR A 245 -17.09 1.42 9.49
CA TYR A 245 -18.36 1.67 10.16
C TYR A 245 -18.71 3.16 10.07
N LEU A 246 -20.00 3.45 10.02
CA LEU A 246 -20.56 4.79 10.11
C LEU A 246 -20.40 5.32 11.54
N TYR A 247 -20.08 6.60 11.67
CA TYR A 247 -19.99 7.29 12.95
C TYR A 247 -20.37 8.76 12.79
N GLU A 248 -20.89 9.35 13.86
CA GLU A 248 -21.20 10.77 13.91
C GLU A 248 -20.05 11.55 14.54
N ASP A 249 -19.77 12.73 14.00
CA ASP A 249 -18.86 13.72 14.57
C ASP A 249 -19.39 15.12 14.27
N GLY A 250 -19.57 15.95 15.29
CA GLY A 250 -20.08 17.31 15.13
C GLY A 250 -21.47 17.43 14.46
N GLY A 251 -22.33 16.42 14.58
CA GLY A 251 -23.65 16.39 13.91
C GLY A 251 -23.61 16.00 12.43
N GLU A 252 -22.45 15.58 11.94
CA GLU A 252 -22.27 15.08 10.57
C GLU A 252 -21.92 13.59 10.60
N LEU A 253 -22.34 12.87 9.55
CA LEU A 253 -22.11 11.43 9.42
C LEU A 253 -20.87 11.13 8.58
N PHE A 254 -20.05 10.21 9.04
CA PHE A 254 -18.79 9.85 8.40
C PHE A 254 -18.59 8.34 8.27
N LEU A 255 -17.71 7.96 7.34
CA LEU A 255 -17.21 6.60 7.13
C LEU A 255 -15.69 6.63 6.93
N LYS A 256 -14.97 5.67 7.50
CA LYS A 256 -13.55 5.44 7.22
C LYS A 256 -13.36 4.26 6.26
N LEU A 257 -12.55 4.44 5.22
CA LEU A 257 -12.02 3.35 4.37
C LEU A 257 -10.50 3.26 4.53
N ASN A 258 -9.93 2.06 4.59
CA ASN A 258 -8.49 1.87 4.80
C ASN A 258 -7.76 1.56 3.49
N LEU A 259 -6.60 2.20 3.30
CA LEU A 259 -5.66 1.88 2.23
C LEU A 259 -4.65 0.81 2.68
N GLN A 260 -4.68 -0.33 2.01
CA GLN A 260 -3.62 -1.34 2.03
C GLN A 260 -3.25 -1.71 0.60
N VAL A 261 -1.95 -1.73 0.30
CA VAL A 261 -1.44 -2.12 -1.03
C VAL A 261 -0.61 -3.38 -0.89
N ARG A 262 -0.95 -4.42 -1.63
CA ARG A 262 -0.26 -5.71 -1.63
C ARG A 262 0.19 -6.09 -3.02
N PHE A 263 1.20 -6.94 -3.11
CA PHE A 263 1.53 -7.59 -4.36
C PHE A 263 0.43 -8.57 -4.77
N CYS A 264 0.26 -8.77 -6.07
CA CYS A 264 -0.74 -9.66 -6.64
C CYS A 264 -0.48 -11.12 -6.27
#